data_AF-A0A9X1WLN4-F1
#
_entry.id   AF-A0A9X1WLN4-F1
#
_cell.length_a   1.000
_cell.length_b   1.000
_cell.length_c   1.000
_cell.angle_alpha   90.00
_cell.angle_beta   90.00
_cell.angle_gamma   90.00
#
_symmetry.space_group_name_H-M   'P 1'
#
loop_
_entity.id
_entity.type
_entity.pdbx_description
1 polymer ?
#
loop_
_entity_poly.entity_id
_entity_poly.type
_entity_poly.pdbx_seq_one_letter_code
_entity_poly.pdbx_strand_id
1 'polypeptide(L)'
;MIPLWAFLLVVVIAVAALVGLWLSLTASRLNRLHIRTDAARLSLEGALQARSAVVSAIRPELGRAAGRTTAVALKASDMGARSDSENILLRQLSAEDLVNPALVEASVKVDIAARFYNDAVGDTRDLRKRPVVRVFRLAGSAPLPAYYEAMSVGDGSV
;
A
#
# COMPACT_ATOMS: atom_id res chain seq x y z
N MET A 1 11.64 10.83 -57.34
CA MET A 1 11.75 11.72 -56.17
C MET A 1 10.59 11.38 -55.24
N ILE A 2 10.84 10.93 -54.02
CA ILE A 2 9.76 10.67 -53.05
C ILE A 2 9.15 12.03 -52.71
N PRO A 3 7.82 12.21 -52.86
CA PRO A 3 7.22 13.49 -52.55
C PRO A 3 7.31 13.74 -51.04
N LEU A 4 7.63 14.97 -50.66
CA LEU A 4 7.88 15.38 -49.27
C LEU A 4 6.74 14.97 -48.30
N TRP A 5 5.50 15.02 -48.78
CA TRP A 5 4.32 14.62 -48.01
C TRP A 5 4.29 13.11 -47.66
N ALA A 6 4.76 12.25 -48.56
CA ALA A 6 4.80 10.80 -48.31
C ALA A 6 5.90 10.47 -47.29
N PHE A 7 7.04 11.16 -47.35
CA PHE A 7 8.09 11.06 -46.32
C PHE A 7 7.57 11.52 -44.96
N LEU A 8 6.89 12.67 -44.90
CA LEU A 8 6.25 13.17 -43.67
C LEU A 8 5.25 12.16 -43.09
N LEU A 9 4.41 11.56 -43.94
CA LEU A 9 3.43 10.56 -43.50
C LEU A 9 4.11 9.33 -42.87
N VAL A 10 5.17 8.83 -43.49
CA VAL A 10 5.95 7.70 -42.96
C VAL A 10 6.59 8.06 -41.62
N VAL A 11 7.18 9.26 -41.49
CA VAL A 11 7.76 9.74 -40.22
C VAL A 11 6.69 9.83 -39.13
N VAL A 12 5.51 10.38 -39.44
CA VAL A 12 4.41 10.47 -38.48
C VAL A 12 3.94 9.08 -38.04
N ILE A 13 3.78 8.13 -38.96
CA ILE A 13 3.40 6.74 -38.63
C ILE A 13 4.48 6.07 -37.77
N ALA A 14 5.76 6.25 -38.11
CA ALA A 14 6.87 5.69 -37.34
C ALA A 14 6.91 6.27 -35.92
N VAL A 15 6.73 7.59 -35.77
CA VAL A 15 6.62 8.25 -34.47
C VAL A 15 5.41 7.75 -33.68
N ALA A 16 4.24 7.63 -34.32
CA ALA A 16 3.04 7.11 -33.67
C ALA A 16 3.22 5.66 -33.18
N ALA A 17 3.86 4.80 -33.98
CA ALA A 17 4.19 3.44 -33.60
C ALA A 17 5.17 3.39 -32.42
N LEU A 18 6.21 4.24 -32.41
CA LEU A 18 7.17 4.35 -31.33
C LEU A 18 6.51 4.80 -30.01
N VAL A 19 5.61 5.78 -30.10
CA VAL A 19 4.82 6.27 -28.95
C VAL A 19 3.89 5.16 -28.45
N GLY A 20 3.20 4.45 -29.34
CA GLY A 20 2.32 3.32 -28.98
C GLY A 20 3.07 2.21 -28.25
N LEU A 21 4.24 1.80 -28.77
CA LEU A 21 5.08 0.79 -28.14
C LEU A 21 5.56 1.24 -26.75
N TRP A 22 6.00 2.48 -26.62
CA TRP A 22 6.49 3.04 -25.37
C TRP A 22 5.38 3.19 -24.31
N LEU A 23 4.16 3.54 -24.72
CA LEU A 23 2.99 3.54 -23.86
C LEU A 23 2.66 2.12 -23.37
N SER A 24 2.75 1.11 -24.24
CA SER A 24 2.50 -0.29 -23.88
C SER A 24 3.50 -0.81 -22.82
N LEU A 25 4.78 -0.43 -22.93
CA LEU A 25 5.79 -0.74 -21.93
C LEU A 25 5.53 -0.02 -20.60
N THR A 26 5.11 1.25 -20.65
CA THR A 26 4.80 2.05 -19.45
C THR A 26 3.56 1.52 -18.72
N ALA A 27 2.52 1.12 -19.46
CA ALA A 27 1.31 0.51 -18.90
C ALA A 27 1.61 -0.81 -18.20
N SER A 28 2.46 -1.65 -18.81
CA SER A 28 2.91 -2.92 -18.22
C SER A 28 3.67 -2.71 -16.91
N ARG A 29 4.50 -1.65 -16.83
CA ARG A 29 5.23 -1.28 -15.62
C ARG A 29 4.31 -0.77 -14.52
N LEU A 30 3.29 0.02 -14.88
CA LEU A 30 2.30 0.52 -13.93
C LEU A 30 1.45 -0.62 -13.33
N ASN A 31 1.02 -1.58 -14.16
CA ASN A 31 0.24 -2.73 -13.69
C ASN A 31 1.01 -3.57 -12.66
N ARG A 32 2.31 -3.82 -12.90
CA ARG A 32 3.16 -4.53 -11.95
C ARG A 32 3.25 -3.82 -10.59
N LEU A 33 3.25 -2.49 -10.59
CA LEU A 33 3.35 -1.72 -9.36
C LEU A 33 2.04 -1.69 -8.57
N HIS A 34 0.90 -1.62 -9.26
CA HIS A 34 -0.41 -1.80 -8.62
C HIS A 34 -0.53 -3.19 -7.98
N ILE A 35 -0.21 -4.26 -8.72
CA ILE A 35 -0.23 -5.63 -8.18
C ILE A 35 0.67 -5.75 -6.96
N ARG A 36 1.88 -5.18 -6.99
CA ARG A 36 2.81 -5.21 -5.86
C ARG A 36 2.27 -4.47 -4.64
N THR A 37 1.66 -3.30 -4.85
CA THR A 37 1.09 -2.48 -3.75
C THR A 37 -0.13 -3.15 -3.14
N ASP A 38 -1.01 -3.73 -3.97
CA ASP A 38 -2.18 -4.48 -3.50
C ASP A 38 -1.76 -5.75 -2.76
N ALA A 39 -0.77 -6.49 -3.28
CA ALA A 39 -0.21 -7.65 -2.59
C ALA A 39 0.40 -7.28 -1.23
N ALA A 40 1.17 -6.19 -1.15
CA ALA A 40 1.73 -5.70 0.10
C ALA A 40 0.63 -5.27 1.09
N ARG A 41 -0.44 -4.62 0.61
CA ARG A 41 -1.60 -4.26 1.42
C ARG A 41 -2.30 -5.49 2.00
N LEU A 42 -2.54 -6.52 1.18
CA LEU A 42 -3.15 -7.77 1.62
C LEU A 42 -2.27 -8.50 2.65
N SER A 43 -0.95 -8.48 2.46
CA SER A 43 -0.01 -9.03 3.45
C SER A 43 -0.08 -8.30 4.79
N LEU A 44 -0.20 -6.96 4.77
CA LEU A 44 -0.37 -6.15 5.97
C LEU A 44 -1.72 -6.44 6.65
N GLU A 45 -2.80 -6.53 5.89
CA GLU A 45 -4.12 -6.88 6.40
C GLU A 45 -4.12 -8.26 7.08
N GLY A 46 -3.48 -9.26 6.46
CA GLY A 46 -3.32 -10.59 7.07
C GLY A 46 -2.50 -10.56 8.37
N ALA A 47 -1.42 -9.76 8.42
CA ALA A 47 -0.62 -9.61 9.63
C ALA A 47 -1.41 -8.95 10.78
N LEU A 48 -2.21 -7.92 10.48
CA LEU A 48 -3.08 -7.24 11.45
C LEU A 48 -4.19 -8.16 11.98
N GLN A 49 -4.80 -8.96 11.09
CA GLN A 49 -5.79 -9.97 11.47
C GLN A 49 -5.17 -11.05 12.38
N ALA A 50 -3.98 -11.53 12.04
CA ALA A 50 -3.26 -12.49 12.88
C ALA A 50 -2.98 -11.92 14.28
N ARG A 51 -2.53 -10.66 14.38
CA ARG A 51 -2.33 -9.99 15.67
C ARG A 51 -3.62 -9.83 16.46
N SER A 52 -4.72 -9.45 15.81
CA SER A 52 -6.05 -9.35 16.44
C SER A 52 -6.54 -10.69 16.99
N ALA A 53 -6.26 -11.79 16.27
CA ALA A 53 -6.56 -13.14 16.74
C ALA A 53 -5.74 -13.53 17.96
N VAL A 54 -4.43 -13.21 17.98
CA VAL A 54 -3.56 -13.42 19.15
C VAL A 54 -4.04 -12.62 20.35
N VAL A 55 -4.41 -11.34 20.17
CA VAL A 55 -4.99 -10.52 21.25
C VAL A 55 -6.25 -11.17 21.83
N SER A 56 -7.13 -11.67 20.97
CA SER A 56 -8.35 -12.37 21.41
C SER A 56 -8.08 -13.69 22.13
N ALA A 57 -6.97 -14.36 21.81
CA ALA A 57 -6.56 -15.60 22.46
C ALA A 57 -5.94 -15.36 23.84
N ILE A 58 -5.15 -14.29 24.01
CA ILE A 58 -4.52 -13.92 25.29
C ILE A 58 -5.57 -13.27 26.22
N ARG A 59 -6.45 -12.44 25.67
CA ARG A 59 -7.48 -11.66 26.38
C ARG A 59 -8.86 -11.86 25.75
N PRO A 60 -9.57 -12.96 26.07
CA PRO A 60 -10.89 -13.25 25.53
C PRO A 60 -11.92 -12.13 25.73
N GLU A 61 -11.80 -11.37 26.82
CA GLU A 61 -12.61 -10.18 27.13
C GLU A 61 -12.49 -9.07 26.06
N LEU A 62 -11.34 -8.98 25.39
CA LEU A 62 -11.08 -8.04 24.29
C LEU A 62 -11.52 -8.57 22.92
N GLY A 63 -12.05 -9.79 22.83
CA GLY A 63 -12.44 -10.40 21.55
C GLY A 63 -13.44 -9.55 20.74
N ARG A 64 -14.39 -8.87 21.41
CA ARG A 64 -15.30 -7.94 20.73
C ARG A 64 -14.58 -6.68 20.22
N ALA A 65 -13.59 -6.17 20.95
CA ALA A 65 -12.79 -5.04 20.50
C ALA A 65 -11.90 -5.43 19.31
N ALA A 66 -11.26 -6.60 19.34
CA ALA A 66 -10.48 -7.16 18.24
C ALA A 66 -11.33 -7.50 16.99
N GLY A 67 -12.60 -7.86 17.18
CA GLY A 67 -13.56 -8.00 16.08
C GLY A 67 -13.90 -6.66 15.41
N ARG A 68 -14.15 -5.60 16.20
CA ARG A 68 -14.40 -4.24 15.69
C ARG A 68 -13.17 -3.69 14.95
N THR A 69 -12.02 -3.74 15.62
CA THR A 69 -10.71 -4.13 15.08
C THR A 69 -10.68 -4.44 13.58
N THR A 70 -10.87 -5.74 13.36
CA THR A 70 -10.87 -6.45 12.08
C THR A 70 -11.92 -5.95 11.10
N ALA A 71 -13.07 -5.47 11.56
CA ALA A 71 -14.14 -4.96 10.71
C ALA A 71 -13.80 -3.62 10.03
N VAL A 72 -12.83 -2.85 10.56
CA VAL A 72 -12.34 -1.65 9.88
C VAL A 72 -11.51 -2.06 8.67
N ALA A 73 -12.01 -1.80 7.46
CA ALA A 73 -11.33 -2.18 6.22
C ALA A 73 -10.00 -1.42 6.06
N LEU A 74 -8.93 -2.14 5.67
CA LEU A 74 -7.65 -1.54 5.34
C LEU A 74 -7.70 -0.94 3.93
N LYS A 75 -8.00 0.36 3.84
CA LYS A 75 -8.15 1.08 2.56
C LYS A 75 -6.83 1.71 2.16
N ALA A 76 -6.39 1.47 0.93
CA ALA A 76 -5.18 2.09 0.40
C ALA A 76 -5.22 3.63 0.46
N SER A 77 -6.40 4.26 0.35
CA SER A 77 -6.57 5.71 0.44
C SER A 77 -6.64 6.25 1.88
N ASP A 78 -6.91 5.39 2.86
CA ASP A 78 -7.15 5.77 4.26
C ASP A 78 -6.67 4.64 5.18
N MET A 79 -5.38 4.69 5.50
CA MET A 79 -4.73 3.75 6.42
C MET A 79 -4.92 4.16 7.88
N GLY A 80 -5.21 5.44 8.15
CA GLY A 80 -5.33 6.00 9.49
C GLY A 80 -6.48 5.37 10.26
N ALA A 81 -7.66 5.26 9.64
CA ALA A 81 -8.83 4.65 10.29
C ALA A 81 -8.55 3.25 10.87
N ARG A 82 -7.80 2.42 10.13
CA ARG A 82 -7.40 1.09 10.62
C ARG A 82 -6.32 1.19 11.70
N SER A 83 -5.28 1.99 11.49
CA SER A 83 -4.21 2.17 12.49
C SER A 83 -4.74 2.67 13.83
N ASP A 84 -5.65 3.65 13.83
CA ASP A 84 -6.26 4.19 15.04
C ASP A 84 -7.03 3.12 15.82
N SER A 85 -7.81 2.30 15.11
CA SER A 85 -8.55 1.19 15.74
C SER A 85 -7.62 0.11 16.32
N GLU A 86 -6.47 -0.13 15.70
CA GLU A 86 -5.43 -1.03 16.23
C GLU A 86 -4.77 -0.43 17.47
N ASN A 87 -4.45 0.86 17.45
CA ASN A 87 -3.85 1.57 18.56
C ASN A 87 -4.77 1.59 19.79
N ILE A 88 -6.07 1.80 19.59
CA ILE A 88 -7.08 1.73 20.66
C ILE A 88 -7.15 0.33 21.27
N LEU A 89 -7.02 -0.73 20.46
CA LEU A 89 -7.00 -2.11 20.94
C LEU A 89 -5.73 -2.38 21.75
N LEU A 90 -4.56 -2.01 21.23
CA LEU A 90 -3.28 -2.26 21.90
C LEU A 90 -3.15 -1.52 23.23
N ARG A 91 -3.74 -0.31 23.36
CA ARG A 91 -3.76 0.44 24.62
C ARG A 91 -4.54 -0.22 25.76
N GLN A 92 -5.38 -1.23 25.46
CA GLN A 92 -6.12 -1.98 26.47
C GLN A 92 -5.34 -3.17 27.03
N LEU A 93 -4.16 -3.47 26.47
CA LEU A 93 -3.30 -4.56 26.91
C LEU A 93 -2.45 -4.13 28.11
N SER A 94 -2.24 -5.07 29.03
CA SER A 94 -1.31 -4.89 30.15
C SER A 94 0.15 -5.04 29.72
N ALA A 95 1.09 -4.60 30.55
CA ALA A 95 2.51 -4.75 30.26
C ALA A 95 2.92 -6.22 30.11
N GLU A 96 2.29 -7.12 30.88
CA GLU A 96 2.48 -8.57 30.80
C GLU A 96 1.99 -9.14 29.47
N ASP A 97 0.89 -8.62 28.91
CA ASP A 97 0.39 -9.06 27.61
C ASP A 97 1.34 -8.62 26.48
N LEU A 98 1.93 -7.41 26.59
CA LEU A 98 2.82 -6.83 25.58
C LEU A 98 4.13 -7.63 25.42
N VAL A 99 4.60 -8.28 26.48
CA VAL A 99 5.79 -9.14 26.44
C VAL A 99 5.47 -10.60 26.08
N ASN A 100 4.20 -10.94 25.84
CA ASN A 100 3.81 -12.28 25.43
C ASN A 100 4.48 -12.65 24.09
N PRO A 101 5.21 -13.78 24.00
CA PRO A 101 5.95 -14.15 22.80
C PRO A 101 5.09 -14.21 21.53
N ALA A 102 3.84 -14.69 21.62
CA ALA A 102 2.94 -14.77 20.48
C ALA A 102 2.54 -13.37 19.98
N LEU A 103 2.33 -12.42 20.89
CA LEU A 103 1.99 -11.05 20.53
C LEU A 103 3.19 -10.31 19.96
N VAL A 104 4.39 -10.52 20.52
CA VAL A 104 5.65 -9.98 20.01
C VAL A 104 5.89 -10.46 18.58
N GLU A 105 5.77 -11.76 18.32
CA GLU A 105 5.93 -12.32 16.98
C GLU A 105 4.92 -11.73 15.98
N ALA A 106 3.64 -11.65 16.37
CA ALA A 106 2.61 -11.04 15.53
C ALA A 106 2.88 -9.55 15.26
N SER A 107 3.38 -8.82 16.26
CA SER A 107 3.72 -7.40 16.12
C SER A 107 4.93 -7.16 15.22
N VAL A 108 5.94 -8.04 15.29
CA VAL A 108 7.09 -8.01 14.36
C VAL A 108 6.63 -8.26 12.93
N LYS A 109 5.74 -9.23 12.70
CA LYS A 109 5.17 -9.48 11.35
C LYS A 109 4.42 -8.25 10.81
N VAL A 110 3.67 -7.56 11.67
CA VAL A 110 3.00 -6.30 11.30
C VAL A 110 4.01 -5.21 10.95
N ASP A 111 5.07 -5.01 11.73
CA ASP A 111 6.09 -3.99 11.42
C ASP A 111 6.78 -4.25 10.08
N ILE A 112 7.17 -5.50 9.81
CA ILE A 112 7.78 -5.90 8.54
C ILE A 112 6.79 -5.66 7.38
N ALA A 113 5.54 -6.09 7.51
CA ALA A 113 4.53 -5.91 6.47
C ALA A 113 4.22 -4.42 6.22
N ALA A 114 4.17 -3.60 7.27
CA ALA A 114 3.96 -2.17 7.17
C ALA A 114 5.10 -1.48 6.40
N ARG A 115 6.36 -1.85 6.66
CA ARG A 115 7.52 -1.35 5.91
C ARG A 115 7.43 -1.71 4.43
N PHE A 116 7.18 -2.98 4.11
CA PHE A 116 7.02 -3.41 2.71
C PHE A 116 5.88 -2.69 1.98
N TYR A 117 4.76 -2.45 2.68
CA TYR A 117 3.67 -1.65 2.14
C TYR A 117 4.11 -0.20 1.89
N ASN A 118 4.75 0.45 2.86
CA ASN A 118 5.21 1.83 2.74
C ASN A 118 6.25 2.01 1.61
N ASP A 119 7.14 1.05 1.41
CA ASP A 119 8.08 1.03 0.28
C ASP A 119 7.33 0.97 -1.06
N ALA A 120 6.33 0.09 -1.18
CA ALA A 120 5.51 -0.02 -2.39
C ALA A 120 4.68 1.27 -2.65
N VAL A 121 4.21 1.94 -1.59
CA VAL A 121 3.56 3.26 -1.68
C VAL A 121 4.53 4.32 -2.19
N GLY A 122 5.77 4.33 -1.69
CA GLY A 122 6.84 5.21 -2.16
C GLY A 122 7.09 5.05 -3.66
N ASP A 123 7.32 3.83 -4.11
CA ASP A 123 7.51 3.48 -5.52
C ASP A 123 6.33 3.98 -6.39
N THR A 124 5.09 3.79 -5.90
CA THR A 124 3.86 4.20 -6.59
C THR A 124 3.73 5.71 -6.70
N ARG A 125 4.01 6.43 -5.61
CA ARG A 125 3.97 7.89 -5.59
C ARG A 125 5.05 8.49 -6.48
N ASP A 126 6.26 7.94 -6.49
CA ASP A 126 7.36 8.42 -7.33
C ASP A 126 7.12 8.16 -8.81
N LEU A 127 6.49 7.03 -9.16
CA LEU A 127 6.07 6.77 -10.54
C LEU A 127 5.05 7.82 -11.03
N ARG A 128 4.07 8.18 -10.18
CA ARG A 128 3.05 9.19 -10.50
C ARG A 128 3.61 10.60 -10.70
N LYS A 129 4.74 10.93 -10.09
CA LYS A 129 5.40 12.24 -10.29
C LYS A 129 6.00 12.38 -11.70
N ARG A 130 6.26 11.27 -12.41
CA ARG A 130 6.92 11.34 -13.73
C ARG A 130 6.03 12.05 -14.75
N PRO A 131 6.57 12.99 -15.55
CA PRO A 131 5.79 13.81 -16.48
C PRO A 131 5.04 12.97 -17.51
N VAL A 132 5.64 11.86 -17.92
CA VAL A 132 5.05 10.84 -18.79
C VAL A 132 3.70 10.33 -18.28
N VAL A 133 3.63 9.94 -17.00
CA VAL A 133 2.42 9.36 -16.41
C VAL A 133 1.33 10.41 -16.27
N ARG A 134 1.72 11.67 -16.02
CA ARG A 134 0.80 12.83 -15.97
C ARG A 134 0.26 13.21 -17.35
N VAL A 135 1.11 13.31 -18.36
CA VAL A 135 0.73 13.72 -19.73
C VAL A 135 -0.23 12.71 -20.35
N PHE A 136 0.06 11.42 -20.19
CA PHE A 136 -0.76 10.35 -20.76
C PHE A 136 -1.89 9.85 -19.84
N ARG A 137 -2.09 10.47 -18.67
CA ARG A 137 -3.13 10.08 -17.67
C ARG A 137 -3.17 8.58 -17.37
N LEU A 138 -2.03 7.90 -17.44
CA LEU A 138 -1.94 6.44 -17.33
C LEU A 138 -2.32 5.92 -15.93
N ALA A 139 -2.19 6.75 -14.90
CA ALA A 139 -2.58 6.41 -13.53
C ALA A 139 -4.10 6.43 -13.29
N GLY A 140 -4.90 6.91 -14.25
CA GLY A 140 -6.35 7.06 -14.11
C GLY A 140 -6.76 7.95 -12.94
N SER A 141 -7.99 7.73 -12.45
CA SER A 141 -8.58 8.44 -11.29
C SER A 141 -8.33 7.74 -9.95
N ALA A 142 -7.43 6.75 -9.89
CA ALA A 142 -7.22 6.00 -8.66
C ALA A 142 -6.66 6.92 -7.55
N PRO A 143 -7.21 6.89 -6.32
CA PRO A 143 -6.75 7.74 -5.22
C PRO A 143 -5.28 7.46 -4.90
N LEU A 144 -4.57 8.46 -4.35
CA LEU A 144 -3.18 8.28 -3.94
C LEU A 144 -3.14 7.34 -2.72
N PRO A 145 -2.29 6.29 -2.73
CA PRO A 145 -2.16 5.43 -1.58
C PRO A 145 -1.55 6.21 -0.40
N ALA A 146 -2.12 6.06 0.79
CA ALA A 146 -1.65 6.64 2.06
C ALA A 146 -0.60 5.74 2.70
N TYR A 147 0.34 6.32 3.45
CA TYR A 147 1.29 5.53 4.25
C TYR A 147 0.57 4.91 5.45
N TYR A 148 1.04 3.75 5.87
CA TYR A 148 0.61 3.14 7.12
C TYR A 148 1.56 3.57 8.25
N GLU A 149 1.03 4.29 9.22
CA GLU A 149 1.76 4.70 10.42
C GLU A 149 1.38 3.73 11.55
N ALA A 150 2.30 2.83 11.90
CA ALA A 150 2.17 2.00 13.08
C ALA A 150 2.56 2.84 14.31
N MET A 151 1.96 2.56 15.48
CA MET A 151 2.47 3.08 16.75
C MET A 151 3.92 2.65 16.92
N SER A 152 4.83 3.57 16.68
CA SER A 152 6.25 3.44 17.02
C SER A 152 6.38 3.58 18.53
N VAL A 153 7.16 2.71 19.17
CA VAL A 153 7.46 2.76 20.62
C VAL A 153 8.20 4.06 21.03
N GLY A 154 8.43 5.01 20.10
CA GLY A 154 9.13 6.27 20.35
C GLY A 154 8.30 7.57 20.28
N ASP A 155 7.00 7.53 19.96
CA ASP A 155 6.19 8.77 19.77
C ASP A 155 5.56 9.33 21.07
N GLY A 156 6.01 8.86 22.23
CA GLY A 156 5.55 9.29 23.55
C GLY A 156 6.11 10.63 24.04
N SER A 157 6.42 11.57 23.14
CA SER A 157 6.89 12.90 23.54
C SER A 157 6.36 14.01 22.64
N VAL A 158 5.18 14.55 22.99
CA VAL A 158 4.94 16.01 23.12
C VAL A 158 3.87 16.22 24.20
#